data_AF-A0A1Y5FEG5-F1
#
_entry.id   AF-A0A1Y5FEG5-F1
#
_cell.length_a   1.000
_cell.length_b   1.000
_cell.length_c   1.000
_cell.angle_alpha   90.00
_cell.angle_beta   90.00
_cell.angle_gamma   90.00
#
_symmetry.space_group_name_H-M   'P 1'
#
loop_
_entity.id
_entity.type
_entity.pdbx_description
1 polymer ?
#
loop_
_entity_poly.entity_id
_entity_poly.type
_entity_poly.pdbx_seq_one_letter_code
_entity_poly.pdbx_strand_id
1 'polypeptide(L)'
;MKKQANQQGFTLIELMIVIAIIGILAAVALPAYQDYVNRAKASEIVLAASGARTCVSEINQGSPDRTAADFTTCGDGFIPTQYVSAMTVGATGIITAVGDGDVAGLSITLTPAPLASVAVIEGWTCAAVGTTEWAPGSCR
;
A
#
# COMPACT_ATOMS: atom_id res chain seq x y z
N MET A 1 -17.76 14.81 64.73
CA MET A 1 -18.69 14.00 63.91
C MET A 1 -18.15 13.94 62.49
N LYS A 2 -17.73 12.77 62.00
CA LYS A 2 -17.20 12.61 60.63
C LYS A 2 -18.39 12.53 59.66
N LYS A 3 -18.52 13.53 58.79
CA LYS A 3 -19.53 13.57 57.71
C LYS A 3 -19.18 12.46 56.72
N GLN A 4 -19.94 11.36 56.70
CA GLN A 4 -19.79 10.37 55.63
C GLN A 4 -20.29 11.01 54.33
N ALA A 5 -19.38 11.18 53.36
CA ALA A 5 -19.75 11.60 52.02
C ALA A 5 -20.57 10.46 51.38
N ASN A 6 -21.80 10.76 51.00
CA ASN A 6 -22.69 9.82 50.33
C ASN A 6 -22.09 9.49 48.96
N GLN A 7 -21.45 8.32 48.81
CA GLN A 7 -20.91 7.88 47.54
C GLN A 7 -22.07 7.54 46.61
N GLN A 8 -22.37 8.45 45.68
CA GLN A 8 -23.30 8.19 44.58
C GLN A 8 -22.59 7.25 43.60
N GLY A 9 -23.03 5.98 43.57
CA GLY A 9 -22.55 4.99 42.60
C GLY A 9 -23.21 5.18 41.24
N PHE A 10 -22.54 4.71 40.19
CA PHE A 10 -23.06 4.68 38.81
C PHE A 10 -24.19 3.65 38.69
N THR A 11 -25.28 3.99 38.00
CA THR A 11 -26.41 3.07 37.82
C THR A 11 -26.17 2.08 36.67
N LEU A 12 -26.77 0.89 36.76
CA LEU A 12 -26.72 -0.09 35.65
C LEU A 12 -27.33 0.46 34.37
N ILE A 13 -28.35 1.32 34.47
CA ILE A 13 -28.99 1.91 33.29
C ILE A 13 -28.07 2.93 32.60
N GLU A 14 -27.31 3.73 33.35
CA GLU A 14 -26.29 4.62 32.78
C GLU A 14 -25.20 3.82 32.07
N LEU A 15 -24.76 2.70 32.66
CA LEU A 15 -23.77 1.84 32.04
C LEU A 15 -24.28 1.24 30.71
N MET A 16 -25.54 0.77 30.70
CA MET A 16 -26.16 0.20 29.50
C MET A 16 -26.31 1.21 28.37
N ILE A 17 -26.70 2.45 28.67
CA ILE A 17 -26.82 3.52 27.67
C ILE A 17 -25.45 3.86 27.09
N VAL A 18 -24.40 3.94 27.92
CA VAL A 18 -23.04 4.20 27.46
C VAL A 18 -22.55 3.10 26.52
N ILE A 19 -22.78 1.83 26.86
CA ILE A 19 -22.41 0.70 25.99
C ILE A 19 -23.16 0.76 24.66
N ALA A 20 -24.46 1.11 24.68
CA ALA A 20 -25.25 1.26 23.45
C ALA A 20 -24.67 2.34 22.52
N ILE A 21 -24.30 3.50 23.06
CA ILE A 21 -23.69 4.59 22.28
C ILE A 21 -22.31 4.18 21.75
N ILE A 22 -21.46 3.57 22.58
CA ILE A 22 -20.14 3.07 22.14
C ILE A 22 -20.31 2.03 21.03
N GLY A 23 -21.31 1.15 21.12
CA GLY A 23 -21.62 0.17 20.09
C GLY A 23 -21.92 0.79 18.73
N ILE A 24 -22.74 1.86 18.70
CA ILE A 24 -23.06 2.59 17.47
C ILE A 24 -21.80 3.27 16.89
N LEU A 25 -21.02 3.94 17.74
CA LEU A 25 -19.80 4.62 17.30
C LEU A 25 -18.76 3.62 16.77
N ALA A 26 -18.57 2.49 17.45
CA ALA A 26 -17.63 1.45 17.04
C ALA A 26 -18.00 0.83 15.68
N ALA A 27 -19.29 0.65 15.40
CA ALA A 27 -19.75 0.09 14.13
C ALA A 27 -19.35 0.95 12.91
N VAL A 28 -19.23 2.28 13.07
CA VAL A 28 -18.80 3.19 11.99
C VAL A 28 -17.29 3.45 12.06
N ALA A 29 -16.74 3.60 13.26
CA ALA A 29 -15.33 3.95 13.45
C ALA A 29 -14.37 2.81 13.11
N LEU A 30 -14.73 1.55 13.41
CA LEU A 30 -13.84 0.41 13.18
C LEU A 30 -13.59 0.14 11.68
N PRO A 31 -14.61 0.09 10.80
CA PRO A 31 -14.36 -0.06 9.36
C PRO A 31 -13.52 1.08 8.79
N ALA A 32 -13.85 2.33 9.13
CA ALA A 32 -13.10 3.49 8.66
C ALA A 32 -11.63 3.49 9.13
N TYR A 33 -11.37 3.04 10.36
CA TYR A 33 -10.02 2.89 10.87
C TYR A 33 -9.25 1.78 10.15
N GLN A 34 -9.89 0.64 9.87
CA GLN A 34 -9.29 -0.45 9.09
C GLN A 34 -8.92 0.01 7.68
N ASP A 35 -9.79 0.75 7.00
CA ASP A 35 -9.49 1.30 5.67
C ASP A 35 -8.30 2.26 5.70
N TYR A 36 -8.21 3.11 6.73
CA TYR A 36 -7.06 4.01 6.90
C TYR A 36 -5.76 3.23 7.08
N VAL A 37 -5.77 2.20 7.93
CA VAL A 37 -4.61 1.34 8.17
C VAL A 37 -4.24 0.55 6.91
N ASN A 38 -5.22 0.03 6.16
CA ASN A 38 -4.97 -0.71 4.93
C ASN A 38 -4.43 0.19 3.81
N ARG A 39 -4.86 1.46 3.71
CA ARG A 39 -4.24 2.45 2.82
C ARG A 39 -2.79 2.74 3.17
N ALA A 40 -2.46 2.80 4.45
CA ALA A 40 -1.07 2.95 4.90
C ALA A 40 -0.23 1.74 4.50
N LYS A 41 -0.74 0.51 4.72
CA LYS A 41 -0.09 -0.75 4.29
C LYS A 41 0.07 -0.82 2.77
N ALA A 42 -0.96 -0.41 2.01
CA ALA A 42 -0.92 -0.40 0.55
C ALA A 42 0.17 0.52 -0.03
N SER A 43 0.58 1.55 0.72
CA SER A 43 1.69 2.43 0.32
C SER A 43 3.05 1.71 0.33
N GLU A 44 3.18 0.63 1.11
CA GLU A 44 4.37 -0.23 1.11
C GLU A 44 4.56 -0.93 -0.24
N ILE A 45 3.47 -1.29 -0.94
CA ILE A 45 3.54 -1.94 -2.26
C ILE A 45 4.26 -1.02 -3.26
N VAL A 46 3.94 0.27 -3.24
CA VAL A 46 4.63 1.28 -4.08
C VAL A 46 6.09 1.44 -3.64
N LEU A 47 6.34 1.44 -2.32
CA LEU A 47 7.69 1.58 -1.78
C LEU A 47 8.58 0.39 -2.16
N ALA A 48 8.06 -0.84 -2.11
CA ALA A 48 8.75 -2.04 -2.56
C ALA A 48 9.19 -1.94 -4.02
N ALA A 49 8.31 -1.39 -4.88
CA ALA A 49 8.60 -1.17 -6.31
C ALA A 49 9.59 -0.01 -6.58
N SER A 50 9.86 0.86 -5.60
CA SER A 50 10.70 2.05 -5.80
C SER A 50 12.18 1.72 -6.07
N GLY A 51 12.70 0.67 -5.44
CA GLY A 51 14.07 0.20 -5.67
C GLY A 51 14.27 -0.29 -7.10
N ALA A 52 13.34 -1.13 -7.58
CA ALA A 52 13.32 -1.60 -8.96
C ALA A 52 13.17 -0.44 -9.95
N ARG A 53 12.36 0.58 -9.63
CA ARG A 53 12.19 1.78 -10.46
C ARG A 53 13.51 2.53 -10.66
N THR A 54 14.28 2.69 -9.59
CA THR A 54 15.62 3.30 -9.66
C THR A 54 16.55 2.46 -10.52
N CYS A 55 16.63 1.15 -10.28
CA CYS A 55 17.44 0.23 -11.07
C CYS A 55 17.11 0.29 -12.57
N VAL A 56 15.82 0.22 -12.94
CA VAL A 56 15.38 0.31 -14.34
C VAL A 56 15.78 1.66 -14.95
N SER A 57 15.66 2.75 -14.18
CA SER A 57 16.04 4.09 -14.64
C SER A 57 17.55 4.22 -14.84
N GLU A 58 18.36 3.56 -14.01
CA GLU A 58 19.82 3.54 -14.13
C GLU A 58 20.27 2.74 -15.36
N ILE A 59 19.75 1.52 -15.55
CA ILE A 59 20.02 0.71 -16.75
C ILE A 59 19.57 1.46 -18.00
N ASN A 60 18.39 2.07 -17.97
CA ASN A 60 17.88 2.81 -19.11
C ASN A 60 18.79 3.98 -19.48
N GLN A 61 19.33 4.73 -18.51
CA GLN A 61 20.21 5.87 -18.79
C GLN A 61 21.62 5.43 -19.21
N GLY A 62 22.15 4.36 -18.60
CA GLY A 62 23.51 3.87 -18.84
C GLY A 62 23.67 2.98 -20.07
N SER A 63 22.59 2.40 -20.61
CA SER A 63 22.68 1.47 -21.74
C SER A 63 22.85 2.20 -23.08
N PRO A 64 23.85 1.83 -23.90
CA PRO A 64 23.99 2.32 -25.27
C PRO A 64 22.89 1.78 -26.20
N ASP A 65 22.37 0.59 -25.91
CA ASP A 65 21.23 -0.01 -26.62
C ASP A 65 20.19 -0.51 -25.60
N ARG A 66 19.06 0.19 -25.55
CA ARG A 66 17.95 -0.11 -24.64
C ARG A 66 17.14 -1.34 -25.06
N THR A 67 17.18 -1.70 -26.34
CA THR A 67 16.44 -2.87 -26.85
C THR A 67 17.10 -4.18 -26.46
N ALA A 68 18.42 -4.17 -26.24
CA ALA A 68 19.21 -5.30 -25.77
C ALA A 68 19.48 -5.29 -24.25
N ALA A 69 19.04 -4.25 -23.53
CA ALA A 69 19.23 -4.14 -22.09
C ALA A 69 18.30 -5.10 -21.33
N ASP A 70 18.83 -5.75 -20.30
CA ASP A 70 18.06 -6.65 -19.45
C ASP A 70 17.58 -5.96 -18.16
N PHE A 71 16.36 -5.44 -18.22
CA PHE A 71 15.70 -4.81 -17.07
C PHE A 71 15.14 -5.82 -16.06
N THR A 72 15.03 -7.11 -16.42
CA THR A 72 14.41 -8.12 -15.54
C THR A 72 15.22 -8.36 -14.27
N THR A 73 16.54 -8.16 -14.36
CA THR A 73 17.48 -8.19 -13.22
C THR A 73 17.12 -7.23 -12.09
N CYS A 74 16.39 -6.15 -12.37
CA CYS A 74 15.91 -5.22 -11.34
C CYS A 74 14.82 -5.80 -10.43
N GLY A 75 14.25 -6.96 -10.79
CA GLY A 75 13.36 -7.73 -9.93
C GLY A 75 14.07 -8.81 -9.10
N ASP A 76 15.34 -9.10 -9.41
CA ASP A 76 16.07 -10.18 -8.76
C ASP A 76 16.38 -9.83 -7.30
N GLY A 77 16.34 -10.85 -6.44
CA GLY A 77 16.63 -10.69 -5.02
C GLY A 77 15.55 -9.93 -4.24
N PHE A 78 14.37 -9.70 -4.82
CA PHE A 78 13.23 -9.23 -4.04
C PHE A 78 12.92 -10.21 -2.91
N ILE A 79 12.84 -9.69 -1.68
CA ILE A 79 12.47 -10.45 -0.50
C ILE A 79 11.03 -10.05 -0.14
N PRO A 80 10.08 -10.99 -0.14
CA PRO A 80 8.72 -10.72 0.27
C PRO A 80 8.65 -10.10 1.66
N THR A 81 7.76 -9.13 1.82
CA THR A 81 7.47 -8.50 3.11
C THR A 81 6.14 -9.02 3.65
N GLN A 82 5.70 -8.48 4.79
CA GLN A 82 4.39 -8.83 5.34
C GLN A 82 3.22 -8.47 4.41
N TYR A 83 3.37 -7.42 3.58
CA TYR A 83 2.28 -6.87 2.77
C TYR A 83 2.59 -6.86 1.27
N VAL A 84 3.73 -7.42 0.85
CA VAL A 84 4.12 -7.56 -0.56
C VAL A 84 4.64 -8.97 -0.77
N SER A 85 3.86 -9.79 -1.50
CA SER A 85 4.17 -11.21 -1.72
C SER A 85 5.18 -11.42 -2.85
N ALA A 86 5.15 -10.55 -3.86
CA ALA A 86 6.01 -10.65 -5.02
C ALA A 86 6.24 -9.28 -5.68
N MET A 87 7.38 -9.15 -6.34
CA MET A 87 7.67 -8.07 -7.27
C MET A 87 8.36 -8.64 -8.50
N THR A 88 7.95 -8.21 -9.69
CA THR A 88 8.54 -8.64 -10.96
C THR A 88 8.83 -7.44 -11.84
N VAL A 89 9.90 -7.51 -12.63
CA VAL A 89 10.22 -6.51 -13.65
C VAL A 89 10.23 -7.19 -15.01
N GLY A 90 9.43 -6.67 -15.95
CA GLY A 90 9.38 -7.15 -17.32
C GLY A 90 10.51 -6.59 -18.18
N ALA A 91 10.74 -7.22 -19.34
CA ALA A 91 11.79 -6.80 -20.29
C ALA A 91 11.61 -5.38 -20.86
N THR A 92 10.43 -4.77 -20.67
CA THR A 92 10.13 -3.39 -21.06
C THR A 92 10.31 -2.39 -19.90
N GLY A 93 10.79 -2.84 -18.75
CA GLY A 93 10.95 -2.04 -17.53
C GLY A 93 9.66 -1.82 -16.75
N ILE A 94 8.56 -2.50 -17.11
CA ILE A 94 7.32 -2.47 -16.32
C ILE A 94 7.54 -3.25 -15.03
N ILE A 95 7.21 -2.64 -13.90
CA ILE A 95 7.37 -3.21 -12.58
C ILE A 95 5.99 -3.53 -12.02
N THR A 96 5.78 -4.74 -11.54
CA THR A 96 4.54 -5.16 -10.90
C THR A 96 4.85 -5.67 -9.50
N ALA A 97 4.23 -5.08 -8.49
CA ALA A 97 4.29 -5.52 -7.10
C ALA A 97 2.90 -5.97 -6.64
N VAL A 98 2.85 -7.11 -5.96
CA VAL A 98 1.61 -7.79 -5.57
C VAL A 98 1.45 -7.71 -4.06
N GLY A 99 0.33 -7.13 -3.62
CA GLY A 99 -0.03 -7.01 -2.22
C GLY A 99 -0.33 -8.35 -1.56
N ASP A 100 -0.10 -8.43 -0.25
CA ASP A 100 -0.35 -9.60 0.59
C ASP A 100 -1.00 -9.21 1.92
N GLY A 101 -1.40 -10.21 2.71
CA GLY A 101 -2.04 -10.03 4.01
C GLY A 101 -3.31 -9.19 3.90
N ASP A 102 -3.38 -8.11 4.66
CA ASP A 102 -4.57 -7.23 4.70
C ASP A 102 -4.80 -6.44 3.41
N VAL A 103 -3.82 -6.40 2.50
CA VAL A 103 -3.90 -5.74 1.18
C VAL A 103 -3.81 -6.75 0.04
N ALA A 104 -4.05 -8.04 0.32
CA ALA A 104 -4.12 -9.08 -0.69
C ALA A 104 -5.17 -8.73 -1.77
N GLY A 105 -4.83 -9.04 -3.02
CA GLY A 105 -5.67 -8.72 -4.19
C GLY A 105 -5.45 -7.33 -4.78
N LEU A 106 -4.68 -6.45 -4.10
CA LEU A 106 -4.21 -5.20 -4.67
C LEU A 106 -2.84 -5.43 -5.34
N SER A 107 -2.71 -5.08 -6.62
CA SER A 107 -1.42 -5.06 -7.30
C SER A 107 -1.13 -3.66 -7.82
N ILE A 108 0.13 -3.23 -7.72
CA ILE A 108 0.60 -1.95 -8.26
C ILE A 108 1.52 -2.21 -9.44
N THR A 109 1.24 -1.54 -10.55
CA THR A 109 2.09 -1.55 -11.73
C THR A 109 2.69 -0.16 -11.97
N LEU A 110 4.02 -0.08 -11.99
CA LEU A 110 4.76 1.10 -12.43
C LEU A 110 5.19 0.90 -13.88
N THR A 111 4.73 1.79 -14.75
CA THR A 111 5.05 1.73 -16.18
C THR A 111 5.88 2.94 -16.57
N PRO A 112 7.11 2.74 -17.08
CA PRO A 112 7.91 3.84 -17.60
C PRO A 112 7.25 4.40 -18.87
N ALA A 113 7.33 5.72 -19.03
CA ALA A 113 6.82 6.45 -20.18
C ALA A 113 7.96 7.28 -20.80
N PRO A 114 8.41 6.97 -22.03
CA PRO A 114 8.14 5.76 -22.81
C PRO A 114 8.70 4.49 -22.14
N LEU A 115 8.37 3.31 -22.68
CA LEU A 115 8.88 2.03 -22.16
C LEU A 115 10.41 2.02 -22.13
N ALA A 116 10.99 1.37 -21.11
CA ALA A 116 12.43 1.42 -20.85
C ALA A 116 13.27 0.82 -21.99
N SER A 117 12.72 -0.14 -22.73
CA SER A 117 13.38 -0.73 -23.89
C SER A 117 13.28 0.09 -25.18
N VAL A 118 12.48 1.16 -25.20
CA VAL A 118 12.19 1.94 -26.41
C VAL A 118 13.01 3.22 -26.48
N ALA A 119 13.01 4.02 -25.41
CA ALA A 119 13.71 5.30 -25.38
C ALA A 119 14.10 5.69 -23.94
N VAL A 120 14.71 6.87 -23.78
CA VAL A 120 14.98 7.45 -22.47
C VAL A 120 13.66 7.60 -21.71
N ILE A 121 13.61 7.15 -20.46
CA ILE A 121 12.43 7.29 -19.62
C ILE A 121 12.28 8.77 -19.25
N GLU A 122 11.13 9.37 -19.58
CA GLU A 122 10.82 10.77 -19.28
C GLU A 122 9.89 10.88 -18.06
N GLY A 123 9.17 9.82 -17.75
CA GLY A 123 8.26 9.76 -16.61
C GLY A 123 7.86 8.34 -16.25
N TRP A 124 7.10 8.24 -15.17
CA TRP A 124 6.53 6.98 -14.71
C TRP A 124 5.06 7.17 -14.42
N THR A 125 4.28 6.19 -14.85
CA THR A 125 2.85 6.09 -14.55
C THR A 125 2.64 4.96 -13.54
N CYS A 126 1.70 5.13 -12.63
CA CYS A 126 1.35 4.11 -11.65
C CYS A 126 -0.12 3.73 -11.85
N ALA A 127 -0.42 2.44 -11.84
CA ALA A 127 -1.78 1.92 -11.93
C ALA A 127 -1.99 0.79 -10.92
N ALA A 128 -3.08 0.87 -10.18
CA ALA A 128 -3.55 -0.19 -9.30
C ALA A 128 -4.49 -1.13 -10.05
N VAL A 129 -4.39 -2.43 -9.76
CA VAL A 129 -5.21 -3.49 -10.35
C VAL A 129 -5.78 -4.35 -9.22
N GLY A 130 -7.02 -4.83 -9.38
CA GLY A 130 -7.71 -5.65 -8.39
C GLY A 130 -8.49 -4.82 -7.36
N THR A 131 -8.23 -5.01 -6.07
CA THR A 131 -8.90 -4.27 -4.97
C THR A 131 -8.31 -2.87 -4.81
N THR A 132 -8.64 -1.97 -5.76
CA THR A 132 -8.04 -0.63 -5.87
C THR A 132 -8.53 0.38 -4.82
N GLU A 133 -9.47 0.00 -3.96
CA GLU A 133 -10.02 0.89 -2.93
C GLU A 133 -8.93 1.51 -2.05
N TRP A 134 -7.93 0.73 -1.65
CA TRP A 134 -6.83 1.17 -0.80
C TRP A 134 -5.63 1.72 -1.57
N ALA A 135 -5.69 1.76 -2.90
CA ALA A 135 -4.59 2.25 -3.72
C ALA A 135 -4.22 3.72 -3.36
N PRO A 136 -2.91 4.03 -3.30
CA PRO A 136 -2.43 5.40 -3.16
C PRO A 136 -2.97 6.29 -4.29
N GLY A 137 -3.21 7.56 -4.00
CA GLY A 137 -3.81 8.49 -4.97
C GLY A 137 -3.02 8.63 -6.28
N SER A 138 -1.70 8.46 -6.24
CA SER A 138 -0.83 8.49 -7.43
C SER A 138 -0.97 7.26 -8.33
N CYS A 139 -1.67 6.22 -7.88
CA CYS A 139 -1.82 4.92 -8.55
C CYS A 139 -3.28 4.56 -8.82
N ARG A 140 -4.20 5.51 -8.64
CA ARG A 140 -5.62 5.34 -8.99
C ARG A 140 -5.90 5.75 -10.41
#